data_AF-A0A442UC63-F1
#
_entry.id   AF-A0A442UC63-F1
#
_cell.length_a   1.000
_cell.length_b   1.000
_cell.length_c   1.000
_cell.angle_alpha   90.00
_cell.angle_beta   90.00
_cell.angle_gamma   90.00
#
_symmetry.space_group_name_H-M   'P 1'
#
loop_
_entity.id
_entity.type
_entity.pdbx_description
1 polymer ?
#
loop_
_entity_poly.entity_id
_entity_poly.type
_entity_poly.pdbx_seq_one_letter_code
_entity_poly.pdbx_strand_id
1 'polypeptide(L)' 'MSIRRIALTSAAVTLAFTILAQARPDTRAMTCQQTQALIQSQGSAVLTTGPNTYALYVRRYSNACDWS' A
#
# COMPACT_ATOMS: atom_id res chain seq x y z
N MET A 1 20.56 -12.72 -36.78
CA MET A 1 19.99 -13.03 -35.45
C MET A 1 18.49 -13.30 -35.63
N SER A 2 18.05 -14.52 -35.34
CA SER A 2 16.70 -15.01 -35.71
C SER A 2 15.60 -14.36 -34.86
N ILE A 3 14.63 -13.73 -35.53
CA ILE A 3 13.41 -13.12 -34.95
C ILE A 3 12.70 -14.06 -33.96
N ARG A 4 12.84 -15.38 -34.17
CA ARG A 4 12.32 -16.43 -33.28
C ARG A 4 12.86 -16.34 -31.84
N ARG A 5 14.13 -15.95 -31.67
CA ARG A 5 14.78 -15.83 -30.34
C ARG A 5 14.32 -14.59 -29.57
N ILE A 6 13.92 -13.53 -30.29
CA ILE A 6 13.41 -12.29 -29.72
C ILE A 6 11.97 -12.51 -29.23
N ALA A 7 11.15 -13.21 -30.00
CA ALA A 7 9.77 -13.55 -29.61
C ALA A 7 9.70 -14.47 -28.37
N LEU A 8 10.62 -15.42 -28.25
CA LEU A 8 10.69 -16.35 -27.11
C LEU A 8 11.14 -15.67 -25.81
N THR A 9 11.92 -14.59 -25.87
CA THR A 9 12.40 -13.88 -24.67
C THR A 9 11.38 -12.85 -24.16
N SER A 10 10.57 -12.25 -25.04
CA SER A 10 9.52 -11.30 -24.65
C SER A 10 8.34 -11.95 -23.90
N ALA A 11 8.00 -13.20 -24.21
CA ALA A 11 6.87 -13.89 -23.58
C ALA A 11 7.11 -14.26 -22.10
N ALA A 12 8.36 -14.36 -21.67
CA ALA A 12 8.71 -14.75 -20.30
C ALA A 12 8.57 -13.60 -19.28
N VAL A 13 8.62 -12.34 -19.73
CA VAL A 13 8.66 -11.16 -18.83
C VAL A 13 7.26 -10.73 -18.36
N THR A 14 6.19 -11.10 -19.07
CA THR A 14 4.84 -10.63 -18.78
C THR A 14 4.12 -11.35 -17.64
N LEU A 15 4.64 -12.47 -17.11
CA LEU A 15 3.95 -13.27 -16.09
C LEU A 15 4.18 -12.84 -14.62
N ALA A 16 5.06 -11.87 -14.35
CA ALA A 16 5.51 -11.59 -12.99
C ALA A 16 4.80 -10.44 -12.26
N PHE A 17 3.94 -9.67 -12.92
CA PHE A 17 3.26 -8.52 -12.29
C PHE A 17 1.89 -8.91 -11.73
N THR A 18 1.86 -9.69 -10.65
CA THR A 18 0.66 -9.79 -9.82
C THR A 18 0.54 -8.52 -8.99
N ILE A 19 -0.37 -7.62 -9.39
CA ILE A 19 -0.69 -6.43 -8.60
C ILE A 19 -1.49 -6.91 -7.38
N LEU A 20 -0.79 -7.35 -6.34
CA LEU A 20 -1.42 -7.57 -5.04
C LEU A 20 -1.92 -6.21 -4.57
N ALA A 21 -3.24 -6.04 -4.52
CA ALA A 21 -3.86 -4.90 -3.87
C ALA A 21 -3.25 -4.79 -2.48
N GLN A 22 -2.47 -3.74 -2.24
CA GLN A 22 -1.72 -3.57 -0.99
C GLN A 22 -2.73 -3.60 0.16
N ALA A 23 -2.60 -4.60 1.03
CA ALA A 23 -3.51 -4.76 2.16
C ALA A 23 -3.40 -3.51 3.04
N ARG A 24 -4.51 -2.78 3.17
CA ARG A 24 -4.60 -1.58 4.02
C ARG A 24 -4.57 -2.02 5.47
N PRO A 25 -3.58 -1.58 6.28
CA PRO A 25 -3.56 -1.87 7.70
C PRO A 25 -4.84 -1.34 8.36
N ASP A 26 -5.45 -2.16 9.21
CA ASP A 26 -6.66 -1.78 9.95
C ASP A 26 -6.26 -1.11 11.27
N THR A 27 -6.56 0.19 11.39
CA THR A 27 -6.21 0.96 12.59
C THR A 27 -7.00 0.54 13.82
N ARG A 28 -8.10 -0.20 13.67
CA ARG A 28 -8.87 -0.74 14.80
C ARG A 28 -8.11 -1.83 15.55
N ALA A 29 -7.09 -2.41 14.92
CA ALA A 29 -6.20 -3.41 15.53
C ALA A 29 -4.84 -2.84 15.96
N MET A 30 -4.61 -1.53 15.82
CA MET A 30 -3.34 -0.87 16.12
C MET A 30 -3.49 0.15 17.26
N THR A 31 -2.43 0.37 18.02
CA THR A 31 -2.37 1.51 18.95
C THR A 31 -2.12 2.81 18.19
N CYS A 32 -2.51 3.95 18.78
CA CYS A 32 -2.20 5.25 18.20
C CYS A 32 -0.70 5.41 17.87
N GLN A 33 0.18 4.95 18.75
CA GLN A 33 1.63 5.06 18.56
C GLN A 33 2.12 4.19 17.39
N GLN A 34 1.53 3.00 17.19
CA GLN A 34 1.81 2.16 16.02
C GLN A 34 1.35 2.81 14.72
N THR A 35 0.14 3.37 14.70
CA THR A 35 -0.40 4.13 13.56
C THR A 35 0.50 5.31 13.20
N GLN A 36 0.92 6.08 14.20
CA GLN A 36 1.80 7.22 14.02
C GLN A 36 3.14 6.76 13.44
N ALA A 37 3.77 5.73 14.00
CA ALA A 37 5.04 5.20 13.50
C ALA A 37 4.93 4.74 12.03
N LEU A 38 3.82 4.12 11.65
CA LEU A 38 3.55 3.70 10.28
C LEU A 38 3.45 4.89 9.31
N ILE A 39 2.74 5.94 9.68
CA ILE A 39 2.60 7.14 8.84
C ILE A 39 3.93 7.89 8.71
N GLN A 40 4.71 7.91 9.79
CA GLN A 40 6.03 8.55 9.79
C GLN A 40 7.03 7.77 8.91
N SER A 41 6.94 6.44 8.86
CA SER A 41 7.82 5.61 8.03
C SER A 41 7.47 5.64 6.55
N GLN A 42 6.18 5.66 6.21
CA GLN A 42 5.71 5.64 4.81
C GLN A 42 5.52 7.05 4.21
N GLY A 43 5.45 8.09 5.05
CA GLY A 43 5.14 9.46 4.63
C GLY A 43 3.66 9.70 4.32
N SER A 44 3.00 8.71 3.73
CA SER A 44 1.54 8.63 3.60
C SER A 44 1.04 7.20 3.71
N ALA A 45 -0.12 6.99 4.32
CA ALA A 45 -0.73 5.67 4.45
C ALA A 45 -2.25 5.75 4.29
N VAL A 46 -2.84 4.84 3.51
CA VAL A 46 -4.29 4.64 3.48
C VAL A 46 -4.64 3.55 4.47
N LEU A 47 -5.37 3.91 5.51
CA LEU A 47 -5.67 3.03 6.62
C LEU A 47 -7.17 2.76 6.69
N THR A 48 -7.54 1.53 7.05
CA THR A 48 -8.94 1.17 7.28
C THR A 48 -9.34 1.65 8.66
N THR A 49 -10.33 2.54 8.75
CA THR A 49 -10.82 3.13 10.00
C THR A 49 -12.17 2.56 10.45
N GLY A 50 -12.82 1.74 9.60
CA GLY A 50 -14.09 1.10 9.89
C GLY A 50 -14.40 -0.02 8.89
N PRO A 51 -15.58 -0.67 8.98
CA PRO A 51 -15.89 -1.85 8.18
C PRO A 51 -15.76 -1.63 6.67
N ASN A 52 -16.09 -0.42 6.22
CA ASN A 52 -16.03 -0.01 4.80
C ASN A 52 -15.40 1.38 4.62
N THR A 53 -14.83 1.97 5.67
CA THR A 53 -14.27 3.33 5.66
C THR A 53 -12.75 3.30 5.74
N TYR A 54 -12.14 4.21 5.01
CA TYR A 54 -10.70 4.39 4.96
C TYR A 54 -10.36 5.87 5.03
N ALA A 55 -9.18 6.17 5.58
CA ALA A 55 -8.63 7.51 5.65
C ALA A 55 -7.22 7.52 5.07
N LEU A 56 -6.90 8.57 4.30
CA LEU A 56 -5.54 8.85 3.85
C LEU A 56 -4.87 9.75 4.87
N TYR A 57 -3.78 9.25 5.45
CA TYR A 57 -2.92 10.02 6.33
C TYR A 57 -1.69 10.47 5.57
N VAL A 58 -1.33 11.74 5.71
CA VAL A 58 -0.12 12.35 5.16
C VAL A 58 0.63 12.99 6.31
N ARG A 59 1.89 12.57 6.51
CA ARG A 59 2.74 12.94 7.66
C ARG A 59 2.73 14.42 8.03
N ARG A 60 2.57 15.31 7.05
CA ARG A 60 2.60 16.77 7.24
C ARG A 60 1.25 17.38 7.65
N TYR A 61 0.14 16.71 7.37
CA TYR A 61 -1.20 17.32 7.43
C TYR A 61 -2.18 16.57 8.32
N SER A 62 -1.92 15.31 8.64
CA SER A 62 -2.90 14.46 9.32
C SER A 62 -2.44 14.01 10.71
N ASN A 63 -3.37 14.11 11.67
CA ASN A 63 -3.24 13.70 13.06
C ASN A 63 -3.99 12.39 13.29
N ALA A 64 -3.34 11.24 13.09
CA ALA A 64 -4.01 9.95 12.92
C ALA A 64 -4.74 9.33 14.12
N CYS A 65 -4.84 10.05 15.23
CA CYS A 65 -5.42 9.58 16.48
C CYS A 65 -6.48 10.54 17.04
N ASP A 66 -7.03 11.42 16.22
CA ASP A 66 -8.07 12.38 16.62
C ASP A 66 -9.49 11.95 16.27
N TRP A 67 -9.67 10.70 15.85
CA TRP A 67 -10.98 10.13 15.55
C TRP A 67 -11.78 9.98 16.87
N SER A 68 -12.42 11.06 17.30
CA SER A 68 -13.41 11.09 18.39
C SER A 68 -14.80 10.70 17.90
#